data_AF-A0AAV4I7X7-F1
#
_entry.id   AF-A0AAV4I7X7-F1
#
_cell.length_a   1.000
_cell.length_b   1.000
_cell.length_c   1.000
_cell.angle_alpha   90.00
_cell.angle_beta   90.00
_cell.angle_gamma   90.00
#
_symmetry.space_group_name_H-M   'P 1'
#
loop_
_entity.id
_entity.type
_entity.pdbx_description
1 polymer ?
#
loop_
_entity_poly.entity_id
_entity_poly.type
_entity_poly.pdbx_seq_one_letter_code
_entity_poly.pdbx_strand_id
1 'polypeptide(L)'
;MAEFMWTGKIFWRGYHHTLDEADVYDVLPQDSTVKLSDKLAREWEKELYNYKTGGRPSLTRALWRCYRRQILVFTFLIFLEVTFCLQNA
;
A
#
# COMPACT_ATOMS: atom_id res chain seq x y z
N MET A 1 -5.35 -15.80 -16.54
CA MET A 1 -4.00 -16.12 -16.01
C MET A 1 -2.92 -15.26 -16.67
N ALA A 2 -2.96 -13.94 -16.51
CA ALA A 2 -1.93 -13.03 -17.04
C ALA A 2 -1.14 -12.31 -15.92
N GLU A 3 -1.51 -12.53 -14.65
CA GLU A 3 -1.14 -11.64 -13.54
C GLU A 3 0.28 -11.83 -13.01
N PHE A 4 0.96 -12.92 -13.38
CA PHE A 4 2.32 -13.25 -12.88
C PHE A 4 3.36 -13.46 -13.99
N MET A 5 3.05 -13.07 -15.23
CA MET A 5 3.98 -13.22 -16.35
C MET A 5 5.31 -12.47 -16.14
N TRP A 6 5.27 -11.36 -15.42
CA TRP A 6 6.46 -10.58 -15.05
C TRP A 6 7.34 -11.34 -14.04
N THR A 7 6.75 -12.03 -13.07
CA THR A 7 7.48 -12.87 -12.10
C THR A 7 8.13 -14.07 -12.77
N GLY A 8 7.44 -14.72 -13.71
CA GLY A 8 8.00 -15.82 -14.50
C GLY A 8 9.26 -15.42 -15.28
N LYS A 9 9.32 -14.18 -15.79
CA LYS A 9 10.52 -13.64 -16.46
C LYS A 9 11.69 -13.43 -15.51
N ILE A 10 11.45 -13.05 -14.25
CA ILE A 10 12.49 -12.92 -13.22
C ILE A 10 13.06 -14.28 -12.87
N PHE A 11 12.19 -15.26 -12.62
CA PHE A 11 12.61 -16.63 -12.30
C PHE A 11 13.45 -17.25 -13.42
N TRP A 12 13.06 -17.04 -14.68
CA TRP A 12 13.82 -17.53 -15.83
C TRP A 12 15.20 -16.85 -15.95
N ARG A 13 15.30 -15.54 -15.68
CA ARG A 13 16.57 -14.81 -15.69
C ARG A 13 17.50 -15.26 -14.55
N GLY A 14 16.97 -15.43 -13.34
CA GLY A 14 17.73 -15.94 -12.18
C GLY A 14 18.17 -17.40 -12.32
N TYR A 15 17.48 -18.19 -13.15
CA TYR A 15 17.90 -19.56 -13.48
C TYR A 15 19.14 -19.59 -14.39
N HIS A 16 19.28 -18.60 -15.28
CA HIS A 16 20.38 -18.53 -16.25
C HIS A 16 21.57 -17.66 -15.79
N HIS A 17 21.38 -16.73 -14.84
CA HIS A 17 22.42 -15.82 -14.37
C HIS A 17 22.20 -15.46 -12.88
N THR A 18 23.27 -15.22 -12.12
CA THR A 18 23.17 -14.68 -10.76
C THR A 18 22.53 -13.28 -10.83
N LEU A 19 21.39 -13.09 -10.15
CA LEU A 19 20.68 -11.81 -10.13
C LEU A 19 21.53 -10.75 -9.45
N ASP A 20 21.82 -9.65 -10.16
CA ASP A 20 22.47 -8.46 -9.61
C ASP A 20 21.41 -7.50 -9.04
N GLU A 21 21.77 -6.63 -8.10
CA GLU A 21 20.82 -5.69 -7.47
C GLU A 21 20.19 -4.74 -8.49
N ALA A 22 20.89 -4.44 -9.59
CA ALA A 22 20.40 -3.63 -10.69
C ALA A 22 19.33 -4.32 -11.57
N ASP A 23 19.19 -5.65 -11.49
CA ASP A 23 18.16 -6.41 -12.22
C ASP A 23 16.83 -6.49 -11.43
N VAL A 24 16.82 -6.07 -10.17
CA VAL A 24 15.61 -5.99 -9.36
C VAL A 24 14.81 -4.78 -9.80
N TYR A 25 13.55 -5.01 -10.19
CA TYR A 25 12.66 -3.92 -10.59
C TYR A 25 12.52 -2.89 -9.47
N ASP A 26 12.62 -1.62 -9.85
CA ASP A 26 12.43 -0.51 -8.93
C ASP A 26 11.00 -0.49 -8.37
N VAL A 27 10.83 0.08 -7.19
CA VAL A 27 9.55 0.08 -6.48
C VAL A 27 8.53 0.82 -7.34
N LEU A 28 7.39 0.18 -7.54
CA LEU A 28 6.31 0.76 -8.31
C LEU A 28 5.96 2.14 -7.71
N PRO A 29 5.80 3.19 -8.53
CA PRO A 29 5.68 4.56 -8.02
C PRO A 29 4.41 4.80 -7.19
N GLN A 30 3.51 3.81 -7.09
CA GLN A 30 2.35 3.79 -6.21
C GLN A 30 2.66 3.25 -4.81
N ASP A 31 3.63 2.34 -4.70
CA ASP A 31 4.09 1.71 -3.45
C ASP A 31 5.37 2.37 -2.90
N SER A 32 5.90 3.35 -3.63
CA SER A 32 7.04 4.15 -3.18
C SER A 32 6.73 4.86 -1.87
N THR A 33 7.52 4.54 -0.84
CA THR A 33 7.47 5.14 0.50
C THR A 33 7.52 6.67 0.45
N VAL A 34 8.23 7.24 -0.52
CA VAL A 34 8.40 8.70 -0.68
C VAL A 34 7.06 9.39 -0.96
N LYS A 35 6.28 8.88 -1.91
CA LYS A 35 4.95 9.44 -2.24
C LYS A 35 3.97 9.30 -1.09
N LEU A 36 4.14 8.23 -0.32
CA LEU A 36 3.29 7.91 0.81
C LEU A 36 3.60 8.82 2.00
N SER A 37 4.88 9.01 2.31
CA SER A 37 5.35 9.95 3.33
C SER A 37 4.97 11.39 3.00
N ASP A 38 5.05 11.79 1.72
CA ASP A 38 4.64 13.14 1.28
C ASP A 38 3.16 13.40 1.51
N LYS A 39 2.29 12.43 1.20
CA LYS A 39 0.85 12.55 1.46
C LYS A 39 0.56 12.66 2.95
N LEU A 40 1.22 11.84 3.77
CA LEU A 40 1.07 11.88 5.22
C LEU A 40 1.55 13.22 5.79
N ALA A 41 2.70 13.72 5.33
CA ALA A 41 3.25 15.01 5.74
C ALA A 41 2.29 16.16 5.41
N ARG A 42 1.69 16.16 4.22
CA ARG A 42 0.67 17.17 3.84
C ARG A 42 -0.58 17.14 4.70
N GLU A 43 -1.09 15.94 5.04
CA GLU A 43 -2.26 15.83 5.93
C GLU A 43 -1.91 16.20 7.37
N TRP A 44 -0.69 15.89 7.82
CA TRP A 44 -0.18 16.29 9.13
C TRP A 44 -0.03 17.82 9.26
N GLU A 45 0.51 18.49 8.23
CA GLU A 45 0.61 19.95 8.20
C GLU A 45 -0.76 20.64 8.26
N LYS A 46 -1.78 20.09 7.60
CA LYS A 46 -3.17 20.59 7.70
C LYS A 46 -3.72 20.44 9.11
N GLU A 47 -3.43 19.32 9.78
CA GLU A 47 -3.88 19.09 11.16
C GLU A 47 -3.17 20.01 12.15
N LEU A 48 -1.88 20.30 11.93
CA LEU A 48 -1.10 21.32 12.64
C LEU A 48 -1.61 22.75 12.42
N TYR A 49 -2.05 23.09 11.21
CA TYR A 49 -2.68 24.39 10.95
C TYR A 49 -4.00 24.53 11.71
N ASN A 50 -4.85 23.50 11.66
CA ASN A 50 -6.10 23.49 12.41
C ASN A 50 -5.88 23.50 13.94
N TYR A 51 -4.79 22.90 14.42
CA TYR A 51 -4.38 22.96 15.83
C TYR A 51 -4.16 24.39 16.34
N LYS A 52 -3.55 25.28 15.52
CA LYS A 52 -3.36 26.69 15.90
C LYS A 52 -4.68 27.42 16.19
N THR A 53 -5.80 26.87 15.73
CA THR A 53 -7.17 27.37 15.93
C THR A 53 -7.87 26.76 17.15
N GLY A 54 -7.21 25.90 17.94
CA GLY A 54 -7.71 25.38 19.22
C GLY A 54 -8.06 23.88 19.27
N GLY A 55 -7.72 23.09 18.23
CA GLY A 55 -7.90 21.63 18.24
C GLY A 55 -6.83 20.89 19.07
N ARG A 56 -6.93 19.56 19.21
CA ARG A 56 -5.81 18.67 19.63
C ARG A 56 -5.31 17.90 18.40
N PRO A 57 -4.01 17.90 18.07
CA PRO A 57 -3.51 17.21 16.89
C PRO A 57 -3.34 15.73 17.19
N SER A 58 -3.78 14.88 16.27
CA SER A 58 -3.72 13.43 16.44
C SER A 58 -3.12 12.77 15.20
N LEU A 59 -1.86 12.33 15.31
CA LEU A 59 -1.15 11.71 14.19
C LEU A 59 -1.83 10.43 13.70
N THR A 60 -2.46 9.71 14.61
CA THR A 60 -3.31 8.54 14.31
C THR A 60 -4.50 8.89 13.41
N ARG A 61 -5.04 10.09 13.51
CA ARG A 61 -6.17 10.55 12.69
C ARG A 61 -5.73 10.91 11.27
N ALA A 62 -4.60 11.60 11.11
CA ALA A 62 -3.97 11.82 9.81
C ALA A 62 -3.63 10.49 9.12
N LEU A 63 -3.05 9.54 9.87
CA LEU A 63 -2.73 8.20 9.38
C LEU A 63 -4.00 7.46 8.93
N TRP A 64 -5.04 7.43 9.78
CA TRP A 64 -6.31 6.80 9.43
C TRP A 64 -6.93 7.41 8.17
N ARG A 65 -6.84 8.73 8.01
CA ARG A 65 -7.39 9.43 6.83
C ARG A 65 -6.69 9.03 5.52
N CYS A 66 -5.38 8.80 5.57
CA CYS A 66 -4.58 8.36 4.42
C CYS A 66 -4.86 6.91 4.04
N TYR A 67 -4.84 5.99 5.02
CA TYR A 67 -4.82 4.56 4.75
C TYR A 67 -6.17 3.86 4.82
N ARG A 68 -7.19 4.47 5.45
CA ARG A 68 -8.51 3.80 5.65
C ARG A 68 -9.12 3.30 4.36
N ARG A 69 -8.95 4.01 3.23
CA ARG A 69 -9.57 3.60 1.97
C ARG A 69 -9.01 2.27 1.48
N GLN A 70 -7.69 2.11 1.52
CA GLN A 70 -7.05 0.86 1.11
C GLN A 70 -7.42 -0.26 2.08
N ILE A 71 -7.33 0.00 3.38
CA ILE A 71 -7.70 -0.96 4.43
C ILE A 71 -9.15 -1.44 4.23
N LEU A 72 -10.11 -0.53 4.04
CA LEU A 72 -11.52 -0.88 3.85
C LEU A 72 -11.75 -1.75 2.61
N VAL A 73 -11.08 -1.45 1.50
CA VAL A 73 -11.20 -2.26 0.28
C VAL A 73 -10.65 -3.67 0.52
N PHE A 74 -9.44 -3.80 1.09
CA PHE A 74 -8.86 -5.11 1.39
C PHE A 74 -9.70 -5.89 2.40
N THR A 75 -10.14 -5.25 3.49
CA THR A 75 -11.00 -5.88 4.49
C THR A 75 -12.31 -6.36 3.87
N PHE A 76 -12.90 -5.58 2.97
CA PHE A 76 -14.14 -5.96 2.28
C PHE A 76 -13.92 -7.16 1.35
N LEU A 77 -12.85 -7.17 0.55
CA LEU A 77 -12.52 -8.30 -0.32
C LEU A 77 -12.30 -9.59 0.47
N ILE A 78 -11.51 -9.52 1.55
CA ILE A 78 -11.25 -10.68 2.43
C ILE A 78 -12.55 -11.16 3.07
N PHE A 79 -13.41 -10.25 3.52
CA PHE A 79 -14.70 -10.60 4.10
C PHE A 79 -15.59 -11.35 3.11
N LEU A 80 -15.68 -10.88 1.86
CA LEU A 80 -16.44 -11.56 0.82
C LEU A 80 -15.92 -12.97 0.55
N GLU A 81 -14.61 -13.14 0.38
CA GLU A 81 -13.97 -14.44 0.17
C GLU A 81 -14.27 -15.42 1.32
N VAL A 82 -14.14 -14.97 2.57
CA VAL A 82 -14.42 -15.80 3.75
C VAL A 82 -15.89 -16.18 3.83
N THR A 83 -16.82 -15.24 3.61
CA THR A 83 -18.26 -15.54 3.63
C THR A 83 -18.68 -16.48 2.50
N PHE A 84 -18.07 -16.34 1.32
CA PHE A 84 -18.31 -17.24 0.20
C PHE A 84 -17.82 -18.67 0.49
N CYS A 85 -16.63 -18.81 1.07
CA CYS A 85 -16.11 -20.11 1.52
C CYS A 85 -16.99 -20.77 2.59
N LEU A 86 -17.53 -19.99 3.54
CA LEU A 86 -18.42 -20.52 4.58
C LEU A 86 -19.80 -20.94 4.03
N GLN A 87 -20.29 -20.30 2.97
CA GLN A 87 -21.57 -20.66 2.34
C GLN A 87 -21.46 -21.90 1.45
N ASN A 88 -20.26 -22.21 0.95
CA ASN A 88 -20.00 -23.29 -0.01
C ASN A 88 -19.27 -24.49 0.61
N ALA A 89 -19.22 -24.56 1.95
CA ALA A 89 -18.69 -25.67 2.75
C ALA A 89 -19.85 -26.42 3.43
#